data_AF-A0A1F7LK88-F1
#
_entry.id   AF-A0A1F7LK88-F1
#
_cell.length_a   1.000
_cell.length_b   1.000
_cell.length_c   1.000
_cell.angle_alpha   90.00
_cell.angle_beta   90.00
_cell.angle_gamma   90.00
#
_symmetry.space_group_name_H-M   'P 1'
#
loop_
_entity.id
_entity.type
_entity.pdbx_description
1 polymer ?
#
loop_
_entity_poly.entity_id
_entity_poly.type
_entity_poly.pdbx_seq_one_letter_code
_entity_poly.pdbx_strand_id
1 'polypeptide(L)' 'MPVQKFRSLDEAREALWLSPADPAFLSGVARLWRLAAALAPRRYPRGVHRYRSIAEANRAREAWERR' A
#
# COMPACT_ATOMS: atom_id res chain seq x y z
N MET A 1 17.72 16.74 12.75
CA MET A 1 16.82 16.73 11.57
C MET A 1 17.08 18.00 10.77
N PRO A 2 17.48 17.91 9.50
CA PRO A 2 17.62 19.10 8.67
C PRO A 2 16.25 19.76 8.49
N VAL A 3 16.16 21.07 8.75
CA VAL A 3 14.94 21.84 8.48
C VAL A 3 14.98 22.26 7.01
N GLN A 4 14.01 21.81 6.22
CA GLN A 4 13.83 22.27 4.84
C GLN A 4 12.88 23.47 4.83
N LYS A 5 13.25 24.52 4.10
CA LYS A 5 12.42 25.72 3.90
C LYS A 5 11.82 25.67 2.51
N PHE A 6 10.51 25.82 2.41
CA PHE A 6 9.77 25.90 1.15
C PHE A 6 9.20 27.30 0.98
N ARG A 7 9.05 27.75 -0.27
CA ARG A 7 8.52 29.07 -0.64
C ARG A 7 7.00 29.10 -0.66
N SER A 8 6.35 27.93 -0.75
CA SER A 8 4.91 27.78 -0.71
C SER A 8 4.49 26.43 -0.09
N LEU A 9 3.21 26.32 0.26
CA LEU A 9 2.63 25.06 0.72
C LEU A 9 2.56 24.02 -0.40
N ASP A 10 2.41 24.44 -1.65
CA ASP A 10 2.44 23.51 -2.79
C ASP A 10 3.82 22.86 -2.95
N GLU A 11 4.89 23.64 -2.82
CA GLU A 11 6.25 23.10 -2.86
C GLU A 11 6.48 22.11 -1.71
N ALA A 12 5.99 22.43 -0.50
CA ALA A 12 6.05 21.51 0.63
C ALA A 12 5.21 20.23 0.40
N ARG A 13 4.05 20.36 -0.23
CA ARG A 13 3.16 19.22 -0.56
C ARG A 13 3.83 18.28 -1.55
N GLU A 14 4.50 18.80 -2.57
CA GLU A 14 5.23 17.98 -3.54
C GLU A 14 6.44 17.28 -2.89
N ALA A 15 7.14 17.94 -1.96
CA ALA A 15 8.28 17.36 -1.24
C ALA A 15 7.93 16.18 -0.32
N LEU A 16 6.64 15.94 -0.02
CA LEU A 16 6.19 14.75 0.71
C LEU A 16 6.30 13.47 -0.11
N TRP A 17 6.35 13.59 -1.44
CA TRP A 17 6.37 12.46 -2.35
C TRP A 17 7.81 12.15 -2.78
N LEU A 18 8.15 10.87 -2.76
CA LEU A 18 9.35 10.38 -3.42
C LEU A 18 9.05 10.14 -4.89
N SER A 19 10.02 10.45 -5.75
CA SER A 19 9.96 10.05 -7.15
C SER A 19 9.87 8.52 -7.26
N PRO A 20 9.10 7.95 -8.21
CA PRO A 20 9.13 6.52 -8.48
C PRO A 20 10.52 5.98 -8.88
N ALA A 21 11.40 6.84 -9.37
CA ALA A 21 12.79 6.50 -9.69
C ALA A 21 13.72 6.52 -8.46
N ASP A 22 13.25 7.00 -7.31
CA ASP A 22 14.02 7.02 -6.07
C ASP A 22 14.10 5.60 -5.48
N PRO A 23 15.30 5.04 -5.23
CA PRO A 23 15.45 3.73 -4.59
C PRO A 23 14.74 3.60 -3.23
N ALA A 24 14.56 4.71 -2.50
CA ALA A 24 13.86 4.74 -1.22
C ALA A 24 12.35 4.53 -1.35
N PHE A 25 11.76 4.77 -2.54
CA PHE A 25 10.33 4.61 -2.79
C PHE A 25 9.86 3.18 -2.50
N LEU A 26 10.48 2.19 -3.13
CA LEU A 26 10.12 0.77 -2.94
C LEU A 26 10.37 0.30 -1.51
N SER A 27 11.41 0.82 -0.85
CA SER A 27 11.67 0.55 0.57
C SER A 27 10.59 1.14 1.49
N GLY A 28 10.07 2.33 1.16
CA GLY A 28 8.90 2.93 1.82
C GLY A 28 7.65 2.08 1.66
N VAL A 29 7.33 1.69 0.43
CA VAL A 29 6.19 0.83 0.09
C VAL A 29 6.26 -0.51 0.85
N ALA A 30 7.42 -1.16 0.87
CA ALA A 30 7.60 -2.42 1.60
C ALA A 30 7.36 -2.25 3.11
N ARG A 31 7.85 -1.16 3.72
CA ARG A 31 7.60 -0.87 5.15
C ARG A 31 6.13 -0.64 5.44
N LEU A 32 5.45 0.14 4.59
CA LEU A 32 4.01 0.37 4.69
C LEU A 32 3.22 -0.94 4.65
N TRP A 33 3.52 -1.83 3.70
CA TRP A 33 2.83 -3.12 3.59
C TRP A 33 3.10 -4.04 4.79
N ARG A 34 4.31 -4.04 5.34
CA ARG A 34 4.60 -4.79 6.59
C ARG A 34 3.80 -4.25 7.77
N LEU A 35 3.73 -2.92 7.92
CA LEU A 35 2.92 -2.29 8.96
C LEU A 35 1.43 -2.64 8.78
N ALA A 36 0.90 -2.52 7.57
CA ALA A 36 -0.48 -2.86 7.26
C ALA A 36 -0.78 -4.34 7.59
N ALA A 37 0.12 -5.25 7.26
CA ALA A 37 -0.02 -6.67 7.60
C ALA A 37 0.02 -6.94 9.11
N ALA A 38 0.77 -6.13 9.87
CA ALA A 38 0.82 -6.24 11.34
C ALA A 38 -0.44 -5.68 12.01
N LEU A 39 -0.97 -4.56 11.51
CA LEU A 39 -2.16 -3.90 12.06
C LEU A 39 -3.46 -4.60 11.67
N ALA A 40 -3.53 -5.11 10.43
CA ALA A 40 -4.70 -5.74 9.86
C ALA A 40 -4.29 -7.04 9.15
N PRO A 41 -4.00 -8.13 9.89
CA PRO A 41 -3.59 -9.39 9.30
C PRO A 41 -4.71 -9.93 8.41
N ARG A 42 -4.45 -9.97 7.10
CA ARG A 42 -5.41 -10.48 6.12
C ARG A 42 -5.47 -12.00 6.20
N ARG A 43 -6.69 -12.54 6.32
CA ARG A 43 -6.96 -13.97 6.23
C ARG A 43 -7.41 -14.29 4.81
N TYR A 44 -6.58 -15.01 4.06
CA TYR A 44 -6.95 -15.57 2.77
C TYR A 44 -6.23 -16.92 2.59
N PRO A 45 -6.84 -17.87 1.86
CA PRO A 45 -6.21 -19.14 1.56
C PRO A 45 -4.97 -18.92 0.70
N ARG A 46 -3.87 -19.59 1.07
CA ARG A 46 -2.62 -19.56 0.30
C ARG A 46 -2.84 -20.10 -1.12
N GLY A 47 -2.04 -19.63 -2.07
CA GLY A 47 -2.05 -20.08 -3.46
C GLY A 47 -2.72 -19.10 -4.43
N VAL A 48 -2.72 -19.49 -5.71
CA VAL A 48 -3.34 -18.73 -6.80
C VAL A 48 -4.74 -19.28 -7.03
N HIS A 49 -5.74 -18.41 -6.97
CA HIS A 49 -7.15 -18.76 -7.18
C HIS A 49 -7.61 -18.19 -8.52
N ARG A 50 -8.18 -19.05 -9.37
CA ARG A 50 -8.74 -18.64 -10.66
C ARG A 50 -10.22 -18.34 -10.50
N TYR A 51 -10.63 -17.17 -11.00
CA TYR A 51 -12.04 -16.76 -11.08
C TYR A 51 -12.44 -16.51 -12.52
N ARG A 52 -13.73 -16.68 -12.82
CA ARG A 52 -14.30 -16.44 -14.15
C ARG A 52 -14.63 -14.97 -14.37
N SER A 53 -14.73 -14.18 -13.30
CA SER A 53 -15.01 -12.74 -13.36
C SER A 53 -14.47 -11.99 -12.13
N ILE A 54 -14.35 -10.66 -12.25
CA ILE A 54 -14.01 -9.78 -11.13
C ILE A 54 -15.07 -9.85 -10.02
N ALA A 55 -16.35 -9.94 -10.39
CA ALA A 55 -17.44 -10.03 -9.41
C ALA A 55 -17.33 -11.29 -8.54
N GLU A 56 -16.92 -12.42 -9.14
CA GLU A 56 -16.65 -13.66 -8.40
C GLU A 56 -15.44 -13.51 -7.47
N ALA A 57 -14.35 -12.90 -7.94
CA ALA A 57 -13.16 -12.65 -7.13
C ALA A 57 -13.48 -11.76 -5.91
N ASN A 58 -14.29 -10.72 -6.08
CA ASN A 58 -14.71 -9.84 -4.98
C ASN A 58 -15.53 -10.59 -3.93
N ARG A 59 -16.53 -11.40 -4.35
CA ARG A 59 -17.32 -12.23 -3.42
C ARG A 59 -16.45 -13.21 -2.64
N ALA A 60 -15.47 -13.84 -3.30
CA ALA A 60 -14.53 -14.74 -2.64
C ALA A 60 -13.68 -14.00 -1.60
N ARG A 61 -13.16 -12.81 -1.94
CA ARG A 61 -12.40 -11.96 -1.01
C ARG A 61 -13.22 -11.57 0.22
N GLU A 62 -14.43 -11.07 0.01
CA GLU A 62 -15.33 -10.71 1.12
C GLU A 62 -15.65 -11.91 2.01
N ALA A 63 -15.81 -13.11 1.43
CA ALA A 63 -16.03 -14.32 2.20
C ALA A 63 -14.83 -14.73 3.06
N TRP A 64 -13.59 -14.39 2.64
CA TRP A 64 -12.39 -14.59 3.45
C TRP A 64 -12.24 -13.54 4.54
N GLU A 65 -12.55 -12.27 4.23
CA GLU A 65 -12.47 -11.15 5.16
C GLU A 65 -13.51 -11.27 6.31
N ARG A 66 -14.65 -11.94 6.07
CA ARG A 66 -15.65 -12.24 7.11
C ARG A 66 -15.28 -13.39 8.07
N ARG A 67 -14.18 -14.11 7.86
CA ARG A 67 -13.78 -15.29 8.67
C ARG A 67 -12.70 -14.94 9.70
#